data_AF-A0A1F9JXD2-F1
#
_entry.id   AF-A0A1F9JXD2-F1
#
_cell.length_a   1.000
_cell.length_b   1.000
_cell.length_c   1.000
_cell.angle_alpha   90.00
_cell.angle_beta   90.00
_cell.angle_gamma   90.00
#
_symmetry.space_group_name_H-M   'P 1'
#
loop_
_entity.id
_entity.type
_entity.pdbx_description
1 polymer ?
#
loop_
_entity_poly.entity_id
_entity_poly.type
_entity_poly.pdbx_seq_one_letter_code
_entity_poly.pdbx_strand_id
1 'polypeptide(L)'
;MKKAKTKTRARAAEGRASSLRKVPRTMAALARAQRVTERASGCGFDWPTVEPVWDKIEEELRELKAAVASGGKGRVREEIGDLLFSLVNLSRFLGVEAEAALGEGVDRFLKRFSHIETRLRERGKSPAESSLEEMDALWEEAKRMERRP
;
A
#
# COMPACT_ATOMS: atom_id res chain seq x y z
N MET A 1 -42.07 -17.45 -42.95
CA MET A 1 -40.79 -16.82 -42.57
C MET A 1 -40.96 -15.89 -41.37
N LYS A 2 -39.94 -15.83 -40.49
CA LYS A 2 -39.70 -14.87 -39.38
C LYS A 2 -40.36 -15.17 -38.00
N LYS A 3 -39.78 -16.13 -37.26
CA LYS A 3 -39.67 -16.08 -35.78
C LYS A 3 -38.31 -16.63 -35.36
N ALA A 4 -37.27 -15.80 -35.37
CA ALA A 4 -35.96 -16.13 -34.76
C ALA A 4 -35.02 -14.90 -34.75
N LYS A 5 -35.27 -13.87 -33.92
CA LYS A 5 -34.25 -12.83 -33.66
C LYS A 5 -34.15 -12.32 -32.22
N THR A 6 -34.87 -12.90 -31.26
CA THR A 6 -34.95 -12.34 -29.89
C THR A 6 -34.32 -13.21 -28.80
N LYS A 7 -33.44 -14.16 -29.14
CA LYS A 7 -32.78 -15.04 -28.15
C LYS A 7 -31.26 -14.87 -28.05
N THR A 8 -30.64 -14.01 -28.86
CA THR A 8 -29.17 -13.91 -28.96
C THR A 8 -28.55 -12.79 -28.12
N ARG A 9 -29.31 -11.81 -27.63
CA ARG A 9 -28.76 -10.71 -26.80
C ARG A 9 -28.69 -11.02 -25.30
N ALA A 10 -29.47 -11.98 -24.79
CA ALA A 10 -29.49 -12.29 -23.37
C ALA A 10 -28.32 -13.18 -22.90
N ARG A 11 -27.66 -13.92 -23.80
CA ARG A 11 -26.52 -14.80 -23.45
C ARG A 11 -25.15 -14.12 -23.45
N ALA A 12 -25.03 -12.88 -23.94
CA ALA A 12 -23.75 -12.15 -23.94
C ALA A 12 -23.45 -11.46 -22.60
N ALA A 13 -24.45 -11.34 -21.71
CA ALA A 13 -24.33 -10.65 -20.42
C ALA A 13 -23.86 -11.57 -19.26
N GLU A 14 -23.92 -12.89 -19.42
CA GLU A 14 -23.64 -13.86 -18.34
C GLU A 14 -22.25 -14.53 -18.41
N GLY A 15 -21.36 -14.11 -19.32
CA GLY A 15 -20.14 -14.88 -19.66
C GLY A 15 -18.78 -14.21 -19.47
N ARG A 16 -18.69 -12.94 -19.09
CA ARG A 16 -17.40 -12.27 -18.85
C ARG A 16 -17.34 -11.76 -17.42
N ALA A 17 -16.93 -12.63 -16.50
CA ALA A 17 -16.40 -12.18 -15.22
C ALA A 17 -15.37 -11.07 -15.50
N SER A 18 -15.57 -9.88 -14.91
CA SER A 18 -14.65 -8.74 -15.04
C SER A 18 -13.20 -9.21 -14.92
N SER A 19 -12.31 -8.74 -15.79
CA SER A 19 -10.88 -9.07 -15.78
C SER A 19 -10.25 -8.85 -14.39
N LEU A 20 -10.76 -7.86 -13.65
CA LEU A 20 -10.38 -7.53 -12.27
C LEU A 20 -10.86 -8.56 -11.24
N ARG A 21 -12.04 -9.19 -11.44
CA ARG A 21 -12.59 -10.22 -10.54
C ARG A 21 -11.80 -11.53 -10.55
N LYS A 22 -10.93 -11.73 -11.55
CA LYS A 22 -10.04 -12.90 -11.64
C LYS A 22 -8.77 -12.75 -10.79
N VAL A 23 -8.60 -11.69 -10.01
CA VAL A 23 -7.45 -11.55 -9.09
C VAL A 23 -7.76 -12.38 -7.83
N PRO A 24 -6.94 -13.39 -7.48
CA PRO A 24 -7.20 -14.23 -6.32
C PRO A 24 -7.29 -13.42 -5.02
N ARG A 25 -8.27 -13.75 -4.18
CA ARG A 25 -8.41 -13.16 -2.84
C ARG A 25 -7.38 -13.68 -1.84
N THR A 26 -6.68 -14.76 -2.17
CA THR A 26 -5.64 -15.38 -1.34
C THR A 26 -4.29 -14.66 -1.41
N MET A 27 -4.12 -13.73 -2.36
CA MET A 27 -2.93 -12.89 -2.44
C MET A 27 -2.85 -11.94 -1.24
N ALA A 28 -1.62 -11.62 -0.83
CA ALA A 28 -1.35 -10.54 0.10
C ALA A 28 -1.95 -9.21 -0.40
N ALA A 29 -2.29 -8.31 0.52
CA ALA A 29 -3.13 -7.16 0.22
C ALA A 29 -2.49 -6.19 -0.79
N LEU A 30 -1.19 -5.90 -0.65
CA LEU A 30 -0.50 -4.97 -1.55
C LEU A 30 -0.25 -5.62 -2.92
N ALA A 31 0.23 -6.86 -2.94
CA ALA A 31 0.37 -7.62 -4.18
C ALA A 31 -0.97 -7.73 -4.94
N ARG A 32 -2.07 -7.94 -4.22
CA ARG A 32 -3.42 -7.98 -4.79
C ARG A 32 -3.83 -6.62 -5.36
N ALA A 33 -3.60 -5.54 -4.63
CA ALA A 33 -3.90 -4.19 -5.09
C ALA A 33 -3.11 -3.82 -6.35
N GLN A 34 -1.81 -4.13 -6.38
CA GLN A 34 -0.93 -3.90 -7.53
C GLN A 34 -1.40 -4.69 -8.76
N ARG A 35 -1.79 -5.95 -8.56
CA ARG A 35 -2.36 -6.78 -9.62
C ARG A 35 -3.68 -6.26 -10.17
N VAL A 36 -4.49 -5.63 -9.33
CA VAL A 36 -5.74 -4.97 -9.75
C VAL A 36 -5.43 -3.75 -10.61
N THR A 37 -4.49 -2.90 -10.21
CA THR A 37 -4.11 -1.69 -10.98
C THR A 37 -3.45 -2.04 -12.31
N GLU A 38 -2.59 -3.07 -12.37
CA GLU A 38 -2.05 -3.62 -13.61
C GLU A 38 -3.13 -4.06 -14.60
N ARG A 39 -4.16 -4.76 -14.11
CA ARG A 39 -5.24 -5.25 -14.97
C ARG A 39 -6.18 -4.13 -15.40
N ALA A 40 -6.39 -3.12 -14.55
CA ALA A 40 -7.16 -1.94 -14.92
C ALA A 40 -6.43 -1.19 -16.05
N SER A 41 -5.12 -1.00 -15.90
CA SER A 41 -4.25 -0.42 -16.92
C SER A 41 -4.31 -1.18 -18.25
N GLY A 42 -4.21 -2.51 -18.21
CA GLY A 42 -4.33 -3.35 -19.42
C GLY A 42 -5.70 -3.30 -20.11
N CYS A 43 -6.73 -2.75 -19.46
CA CYS A 43 -8.04 -2.48 -20.05
C CYS A 43 -8.20 -1.04 -20.56
N GLY A 44 -7.13 -0.24 -20.53
CA GLY A 44 -7.12 1.18 -20.89
C GLY A 44 -7.58 2.12 -19.78
N PHE A 45 -7.74 1.62 -18.54
CA PHE A 45 -8.02 2.45 -17.37
C PHE A 45 -6.70 2.77 -16.67
N ASP A 46 -5.94 3.70 -17.23
CA ASP A 46 -4.66 4.16 -16.69
C ASP A 46 -4.43 5.65 -16.96
N TRP A 47 -3.53 6.24 -16.19
CA TRP A 47 -2.99 7.56 -16.49
C TRP A 47 -1.80 7.47 -17.46
N PRO A 48 -1.61 8.47 -18.33
CA PRO A 48 -0.51 8.46 -19.30
C PRO A 48 0.85 8.73 -18.65
N THR A 49 0.87 9.36 -17.48
CA THR A 49 2.07 9.78 -16.77
C THR A 49 1.88 9.61 -15.25
N VAL A 50 2.95 9.80 -14.47
CA VAL A 50 2.93 9.59 -13.02
C VAL A 50 2.34 10.77 -12.25
N GLU A 51 2.33 11.98 -12.82
CA GLU A 51 1.87 13.21 -12.17
C GLU A 51 0.43 13.11 -11.64
N PRO A 52 -0.56 12.60 -12.40
CA PRO A 52 -1.92 12.40 -11.88
C PRO A 52 -2.01 11.44 -10.69
N VAL A 53 -1.04 10.53 -10.52
CA VAL A 53 -0.98 9.62 -9.38
C VAL A 53 -0.54 10.36 -8.12
N TRP A 54 0.39 11.31 -8.25
CA TRP A 54 0.78 12.19 -7.15
C TRP A 54 -0.38 13.08 -6.73
N ASP A 55 -1.09 13.68 -7.68
CA ASP A 55 -2.29 14.49 -7.40
C ASP A 55 -3.34 13.67 -6.62
N LYS A 56 -3.52 12.40 -7.01
CA LYS A 56 -4.43 11.48 -6.31
C LYS A 56 -3.97 11.19 -4.89
N ILE A 57 -2.68 10.94 -4.66
CA ILE A 57 -2.14 10.74 -3.31
C ILE A 57 -2.37 11.98 -2.42
N GLU A 58 -2.22 13.17 -2.97
CA GLU A 58 -2.47 14.42 -2.24
C GLU A 58 -3.95 14.65 -1.93
N GLU A 59 -4.85 14.22 -2.82
CA GLU A 59 -6.30 14.19 -2.58
C GLU A 59 -6.64 13.25 -1.40
N GLU A 60 -6.25 11.97 -1.48
CA GLU A 60 -6.55 10.97 -0.44
C GLU A 60 -5.96 11.37 0.93
N LEU A 61 -4.78 11.99 0.94
CA LEU A 61 -4.18 12.50 2.17
C LEU A 61 -5.00 13.65 2.78
N ARG A 62 -5.59 14.53 1.96
CA ARG A 62 -6.48 15.60 2.44
C ARG A 62 -7.78 15.03 2.99
N GLU A 63 -8.36 14.04 2.31
CA GLU A 63 -9.59 13.37 2.75
C GLU A 63 -9.37 12.62 4.06
N LEU A 64 -8.25 11.89 4.20
CA LEU A 64 -7.85 11.25 5.46
C LEU A 64 -7.74 12.26 6.61
N LYS A 65 -7.08 13.40 6.39
CA LYS A 65 -6.97 14.46 7.41
C LYS A 65 -8.35 14.99 7.83
N ALA A 66 -9.25 15.20 6.87
CA ALA A 66 -10.62 15.65 7.14
C ALA A 66 -11.45 14.57 7.89
N ALA A 67 -11.28 13.30 7.54
CA ALA A 67 -11.93 12.17 8.21
C ALA A 67 -11.49 12.04 9.67
N VAL A 68 -10.19 12.20 9.93
CA VAL A 68 -9.63 12.19 11.30
C VAL A 68 -10.18 13.37 12.10
N ALA A 69 -10.19 14.58 11.53
CA ALA A 69 -10.70 15.77 12.22
C ALA A 69 -12.19 15.68 12.58
N SER A 70 -12.99 14.97 11.76
CA SER A 70 -14.42 14.80 11.98
C SER A 70 -14.80 13.62 12.88
N GLY A 71 -13.82 12.82 13.35
CA GLY A 71 -14.04 11.70 14.29
C GLY A 71 -14.77 10.49 13.69
N GLY A 72 -14.98 10.46 12.37
CA GLY A 72 -15.69 9.40 11.67
C GLY A 72 -14.84 8.15 11.47
N LYS A 73 -14.77 7.25 12.47
CA LYS A 73 -13.94 6.02 12.40
C LYS A 73 -14.16 5.17 11.13
N GLY A 74 -15.38 5.12 10.61
CA GLY A 74 -15.70 4.43 9.36
C GLY A 74 -15.01 5.08 8.15
N ARG A 75 -15.14 6.41 8.04
CA ARG A 75 -14.49 7.21 6.99
C ARG A 75 -12.97 7.12 7.09
N VAL A 76 -12.39 7.23 8.29
CA VAL A 76 -10.93 7.08 8.48
C VAL A 76 -10.41 5.76 7.92
N ARG A 77 -11.14 4.66 8.08
CA ARG A 77 -10.75 3.36 7.51
C ARG A 77 -10.78 3.35 5.99
N GLU A 78 -11.79 3.99 5.39
CA GLU A 78 -11.95 4.13 3.94
C GLU A 78 -10.78 4.92 3.35
N GLU A 79 -10.52 6.13 3.87
CA GLU A 79 -9.45 7.00 3.37
C GLU A 79 -8.04 6.39 3.56
N ILE A 80 -7.81 5.63 4.64
CA ILE A 80 -6.56 4.86 4.79
C ILE A 80 -6.43 3.83 3.68
N GLY A 81 -7.52 3.14 3.34
CA GLY A 81 -7.54 2.16 2.25
C GLY A 81 -7.21 2.79 0.90
N ASP A 82 -7.82 3.94 0.60
CA ASP A 82 -7.64 4.64 -0.66
C ASP A 82 -6.25 5.28 -0.80
N LEU A 83 -5.70 5.82 0.30
CA LEU A 83 -4.31 6.28 0.33
C LEU A 83 -3.32 5.13 0.11
N LEU A 84 -3.52 3.98 0.78
CA LEU A 84 -2.68 2.79 0.57
C LEU A 84 -2.79 2.28 -0.87
N PHE A 85 -4.00 2.26 -1.45
CA PHE A 85 -4.22 1.84 -2.83
C PHE A 85 -3.52 2.78 -3.82
N SER A 86 -3.57 4.09 -3.57
CA SER A 86 -2.90 5.11 -4.38
C SER A 86 -1.38 4.97 -4.34
N LEU A 87 -0.79 4.68 -3.17
CA LEU A 87 0.64 4.38 -3.02
C LEU A 87 1.06 3.08 -3.76
N VAL A 88 0.21 2.06 -3.75
CA VAL A 88 0.46 0.84 -4.53
C VAL A 88 0.40 1.13 -6.03
N ASN A 89 -0.54 1.97 -6.47
CA ASN A 89 -0.60 2.38 -7.87
C ASN A 89 0.65 3.18 -8.28
N LEU A 90 1.15 4.07 -7.41
CA LEU A 90 2.43 4.75 -7.63
C LEU A 90 3.59 3.75 -7.77
N SER A 91 3.64 2.74 -6.90
CA SER A 91 4.69 1.70 -6.97
C SER A 91 4.67 0.99 -8.33
N ARG A 92 3.48 0.66 -8.86
CA ARG A 92 3.33 0.13 -10.23
C ARG A 92 3.90 1.08 -11.29
N PHE A 93 3.59 2.37 -11.23
CA PHE A 93 4.12 3.37 -12.17
C PHE A 93 5.65 3.49 -12.11
N LEU A 94 6.22 3.31 -10.93
CA LEU A 94 7.67 3.37 -10.70
C LEU A 94 8.39 2.03 -10.97
N GLY A 95 7.66 0.97 -11.34
CA GLY A 95 8.23 -0.35 -11.55
C GLY A 95 8.73 -1.02 -10.25
N VAL A 96 8.12 -0.68 -9.12
CA VAL A 96 8.46 -1.18 -7.79
C VAL A 96 7.39 -2.17 -7.32
N GLU A 97 7.81 -3.35 -6.87
CA GLU A 97 6.92 -4.33 -6.23
C GLU A 97 6.55 -3.88 -4.82
N ALA A 98 5.29 -3.47 -4.62
CA ALA A 98 4.84 -2.83 -3.39
C ALA A 98 4.98 -3.72 -2.15
N GLU A 99 4.68 -5.02 -2.29
CA GLU A 99 4.79 -5.99 -1.21
C GLU A 99 6.26 -6.16 -0.75
N ALA A 100 7.18 -6.27 -1.71
CA ALA A 100 8.61 -6.39 -1.43
C ALA A 100 9.17 -5.10 -0.81
N ALA A 101 8.81 -3.94 -1.36
CA ALA A 101 9.26 -2.64 -0.86
C ALA A 101 8.82 -2.40 0.60
N LEU A 102 7.57 -2.76 0.95
CA LEU A 102 7.13 -2.70 2.34
C LEU A 102 7.90 -3.71 3.21
N GLY A 103 8.07 -4.94 2.75
CA GLY A 103 8.84 -5.98 3.46
C GLY A 103 10.25 -5.51 3.82
N GLU A 104 10.99 -4.95 2.86
CA GLU A 104 12.32 -4.39 3.12
C GLU A 104 12.29 -3.21 4.11
N GLY A 105 11.24 -2.39 4.06
CA GLY A 105 11.02 -1.31 5.02
C GLY A 105 10.85 -1.82 6.45
N VAL A 106 10.03 -2.87 6.62
CA VAL A 106 9.81 -3.55 7.90
C VAL A 106 11.11 -4.19 8.40
N ASP A 107 11.85 -4.89 7.53
CA ASP A 107 13.13 -5.51 7.90
C ASP A 107 14.16 -4.48 8.37
N ARG A 108 14.24 -3.31 7.71
CA ARG A 108 15.09 -2.20 8.17
C ARG A 108 14.65 -1.69 9.54
N PHE A 109 13.35 -1.56 9.78
CA PHE A 109 12.83 -1.16 11.08
C PHE A 109 13.23 -2.17 12.17
N LEU A 110 13.01 -3.46 11.93
CA LEU A 110 13.32 -4.53 12.88
C LEU A 110 14.81 -4.59 13.22
N LYS A 111 15.69 -4.48 12.21
CA LYS A 111 17.15 -4.45 12.41
C LYS A 111 17.57 -3.29 13.31
N ARG A 112 17.06 -2.08 13.03
CA ARG A 112 17.37 -0.88 13.83
C ARG A 112 16.82 -0.97 15.24
N PHE A 113 15.59 -1.46 15.39
CA PHE A 113 15.00 -1.63 16.71
C PHE A 113 15.73 -2.68 17.56
N SER A 114 16.16 -3.80 16.95
CA SER A 114 16.97 -4.82 17.61
C SER A 114 18.33 -4.28 18.09
N HIS A 115 18.93 -3.35 17.33
CA HIS A 115 20.12 -2.62 17.79
C HIS A 115 19.81 -1.78 19.03
N ILE A 116 18.71 -1.01 19.03
CA ILE A 116 18.26 -0.25 20.21
C ILE A 116 18.13 -1.16 21.42
N GLU A 117 17.38 -2.26 21.31
CA GLU A 117 17.17 -3.21 22.40
C GLU A 117 18.48 -3.78 22.93
N THR A 118 19.41 -4.12 22.03
CA THR A 118 20.72 -4.65 22.41
C THR A 118 21.52 -3.63 23.20
N ARG A 119 21.59 -2.38 22.73
CA ARG A 119 22.36 -1.31 23.40
C ARG A 119 21.73 -0.86 24.71
N LEU A 120 20.41 -0.89 24.84
CA LEU A 120 19.73 -0.61 26.11
C LEU A 120 19.97 -1.74 27.11
N ARG A 121 19.90 -3.00 26.67
CA ARG A 121 20.18 -4.16 27.51
C ARG A 121 21.62 -4.15 28.05
N GLU A 122 22.60 -3.77 27.23
CA GLU A 122 23.99 -3.56 27.67
C GLU A 122 24.11 -2.49 28.78
N ARG A 123 23.18 -1.53 28.82
CA ARG A 123 23.08 -0.49 29.85
C ARG A 123 22.17 -0.88 31.01
N GLY A 124 21.66 -2.11 31.03
CA GLY A 124 20.73 -2.59 32.05
C GLY A 124 19.33 -1.96 31.99
N LYS A 125 18.91 -1.47 30.81
CA LYS A 125 17.58 -0.86 30.57
C LYS A 125 16.79 -1.64 29.52
N SER A 126 15.47 -1.50 29.56
CA SER A 126 14.56 -1.84 28.46
C SER A 126 14.09 -0.59 27.70
N PRO A 127 13.54 -0.73 26.46
CA PRO A 127 12.94 0.40 25.74
C PRO A 127 11.85 1.13 26.54
N ALA A 128 11.09 0.42 27.38
CA ALA A 128 10.04 0.99 28.22
C ALA A 128 10.58 1.88 29.35
N GLU A 129 11.86 1.69 29.72
CA GLU A 129 12.56 2.45 30.77
C GLU A 129 13.47 3.55 30.19
N SER A 130 13.45 3.72 28.87
CA SER A 130 14.27 4.71 28.15
C SER A 130 13.42 5.84 27.59
N SER A 131 14.06 6.99 27.38
CA SER A 131 13.42 8.13 26.73
C SER A 131 13.42 7.97 25.21
N LEU A 132 12.51 8.69 24.53
CA LEU A 132 12.49 8.72 23.07
C LEU A 132 13.80 9.29 22.51
N GLU A 133 14.39 10.27 23.17
CA GLU A 133 15.68 10.86 22.77
C GLU A 133 16.82 9.83 22.87
N GLU A 134 16.83 8.97 23.90
CA GLU A 134 17.81 7.89 24.02
C GLU A 134 17.63 6.85 22.90
N MET A 135 16.39 6.46 22.61
CA MET A 135 16.08 5.52 21.53
C MET A 135 16.40 6.11 20.15
N ASP A 136 16.11 7.39 19.91
CA ASP A 136 16.43 8.09 18.66
C ASP A 136 17.94 8.20 18.44
N ALA A 137 18.73 8.45 19.50
CA ALA A 137 20.18 8.46 19.40
C ALA A 137 20.75 7.09 18.98
N LEU A 138 20.19 6.01 19.53
CA LEU A 138 20.53 4.62 19.17
C LEU A 138 20.02 4.25 17.76
N TRP A 139 18.87 4.78 17.35
CA TRP A 139 18.34 4.62 16.00
C TRP A 139 19.26 5.22 14.95
N GLU A 140 19.73 6.45 15.17
CA GLU A 140 20.69 7.11 14.28
C GLU A 140 22.05 6.41 14.28
N GLU A 141 22.45 5.77 15.39
CA GLU A 141 23.60 4.89 15.41
C GLU A 141 23.44 3.67 14.50
N ALA A 142 22.32 2.96 14.59
CA ALA A 142 22.02 1.82 13.73
C ALA A 142 22.05 2.21 12.24
N LYS A 143 21.47 3.37 11.88
CA LYS A 143 21.51 3.91 10.51
C LYS A 143 22.93 4.17 10.01
N ARG A 144 23.85 4.62 10.89
CA ARG A 144 25.26 4.85 10.53
C ARG A 144 26.01 3.55 10.27
N MET A 145 25.67 2.47 10.99
CA MET A 145 26.28 1.15 10.80
C MET A 145 25.88 0.53 9.46
N GLU A 146 24.62 0.69 9.03
CA GLU A 146 24.13 0.23 7.72
C GLU A 146 24.75 0.99 6.54
N ARG A 147 25.18 2.25 6.76
CA ARG A 147 25.76 3.13 5.73
C ARG A 147 27.26 2.93 5.53
N ARG A 148 27.93 2.18 6.40
CA ARG A 148 29.33 1.83 6.22
C ARG A 148 29.42 0.54 5.39
N PRO A 149 30.08 0.58 4.22
CA PRO A 149 30.25 -0.59 3.37
C PRO A 149 31.08 -1.69 4.03
#